data_AF-A0A819E6T1-F1
#
_entry.id   AF-A0A819E6T1-F1
#
_cell.length_a   1.000
_cell.length_b   1.000
_cell.length_c   1.000
_cell.angle_alpha   90.00
_cell.angle_beta   90.00
_cell.angle_gamma   90.00
#
_symmetry.space_group_name_H-M   'P 1'
#
loop_
_entity.id
_entity.type
_entity.pdbx_description
1 polymer ?
#
loop_
_entity_poly.entity_id
_entity_poly.type
_entity_poly.pdbx_seq_one_letter_code
_entity_poly.pdbx_strand_id
1 'polypeptide(L)'
;MSNENQRHGSSRSGSDTPPQRSPYEFTKAGLIGDQRDTMLQSELQILPELGKSRRRGHRLPPQSFTYGITMPQRDGGVGEALSHGPEKERTTNPDFEFVRDYSALNKAALEAGMTSAKEQSRFRTVHDIKKKVFIRDVSLAKKTHKFPDDMVFGTPNRPSTPIGEVLQNRFLDNWLETMEKKQAAIKKERTDAANAFKGSYHTKASLLRQAKIPVDPKPLWKMPKFAQGENQVDSFRTEAERRKAFSANTFDSIPRQGTYHSGIYNVPRTTVKT
;
A
#
# COMPACT_ATOMS: atom_id res chain seq x y z
N MET A 1 30.20 6.57 -80.20
CA MET A 1 29.03 5.82 -79.71
C MET A 1 29.45 5.18 -78.41
N SER A 2 29.15 5.86 -77.30
CA SER A 2 28.15 5.42 -76.31
C SER A 2 28.79 4.40 -75.35
N ASN A 3 29.38 4.87 -74.27
CA ASN A 3 28.79 5.06 -72.94
C ASN A 3 28.85 3.78 -72.09
N GLU A 4 28.99 4.02 -70.78
CA GLU A 4 28.67 3.09 -69.69
C GLU A 4 29.84 2.25 -69.20
N ASN A 5 30.67 2.84 -68.33
CA ASN A 5 31.33 2.07 -67.29
C ASN A 5 30.99 2.62 -65.91
N GLN A 6 30.42 1.69 -65.15
CA GLN A 6 29.68 1.84 -63.92
C GLN A 6 30.54 2.41 -62.79
N ARG A 7 29.92 3.33 -62.02
CA ARG A 7 30.43 3.79 -60.74
C ARG A 7 30.38 2.62 -59.75
N HIS A 8 31.54 2.12 -59.32
CA HIS A 8 31.61 1.28 -58.13
C HIS A 8 31.30 2.14 -56.90
N GLY A 9 30.03 2.09 -56.48
CA GLY A 9 29.61 2.58 -55.17
C GLY A 9 30.30 1.76 -54.09
N SER A 10 31.24 2.39 -53.39
CA SER A 10 31.70 1.92 -52.10
C SER A 10 30.50 1.91 -51.16
N SER A 11 29.94 0.72 -50.95
CA SER A 11 28.94 0.44 -49.92
C SER A 11 29.61 0.67 -48.56
N ARG A 12 29.44 1.89 -48.03
CA ARG A 12 29.63 2.13 -46.60
C ARG A 12 28.60 1.26 -45.87
N SER A 13 29.03 0.09 -45.42
CA SER A 13 28.34 -0.69 -44.39
C SER A 13 28.48 0.05 -43.06
N GLY A 14 27.90 1.25 -42.97
CA GLY A 14 27.63 1.90 -41.71
C GLY A 14 26.40 1.20 -41.15
N SER A 15 26.60 0.30 -40.19
CA SER A 15 25.53 -0.08 -39.29
C SER A 15 25.15 1.17 -38.51
N ASP A 16 24.24 1.99 -39.06
CA ASP A 16 23.55 3.09 -38.37
C ASP A 16 22.59 2.47 -37.35
N THR A 17 23.16 1.75 -36.38
CA THR A 17 22.46 1.44 -35.14
C THR A 17 22.61 2.69 -34.29
N PRO A 18 21.54 3.43 -33.99
CA PRO A 18 21.64 4.59 -33.10
C PRO A 18 22.33 4.13 -31.81
N PRO A 19 23.19 4.98 -31.21
CA PRO A 19 23.94 4.59 -30.01
C PRO A 19 22.95 4.05 -28.97
N GLN A 20 23.17 2.80 -28.54
CA GLN A 20 22.40 2.13 -27.51
C GLN A 20 22.48 3.00 -26.25
N ARG A 21 21.42 3.78 -26.02
CA ARG A 21 21.28 4.63 -24.84
C ARG A 21 21.23 3.73 -23.61
N SER A 22 21.97 4.09 -22.57
CA SER A 22 21.91 3.35 -21.31
C SER A 22 20.46 3.33 -20.80
N PRO A 23 19.92 2.18 -20.37
CA PRO A 23 18.55 2.10 -19.87
C PRO A 23 18.32 2.98 -18.64
N TYR A 24 19.41 3.40 -17.97
CA TYR A 24 19.41 4.23 -16.78
C TYR A 24 19.41 5.74 -17.04
N GLU A 25 19.56 6.19 -18.28
CA GLU A 25 19.66 7.62 -18.64
C GLU A 25 18.47 8.43 -18.09
N PHE A 26 17.27 7.84 -18.13
CA PHE A 26 16.03 8.46 -17.64
C PHE A 26 15.66 8.02 -16.22
N THR A 27 16.65 7.67 -15.41
CA THR A 27 16.48 7.48 -13.97
C THR A 27 17.11 8.64 -13.20
N LYS A 28 16.72 8.85 -11.95
CA LYS A 28 17.32 9.88 -11.08
C LYS A 28 18.83 9.71 -10.87
N ALA A 29 19.36 8.49 -11.01
CA ALA A 29 20.80 8.27 -11.00
C ALA A 29 21.43 8.62 -12.35
N GLY A 30 20.75 8.37 -13.48
CA GLY A 30 21.16 8.84 -14.80
C GLY A 30 22.62 8.51 -15.13
N LEU A 31 23.46 9.54 -15.06
CA LEU A 31 24.89 9.54 -15.35
C LEU A 31 25.78 9.37 -14.11
N ILE A 32 25.25 9.49 -12.89
CA ILE A 32 26.02 9.57 -11.65
C ILE A 32 25.40 8.69 -10.55
N GLY A 33 26.22 7.79 -9.99
CA GLY A 33 25.85 6.90 -8.88
C GLY A 33 25.66 5.44 -9.32
N ASP A 34 25.43 4.57 -8.33
CA ASP A 34 25.22 3.14 -8.59
C ASP A 34 23.91 2.90 -9.33
N GLN A 35 24.02 2.38 -10.55
CA GLN A 35 22.90 1.91 -11.35
C GLN A 35 22.44 0.55 -10.84
N ARG A 36 21.19 0.46 -10.37
CA ARG A 36 20.58 -0.80 -9.89
C ARG A 36 19.37 -1.14 -10.73
N ASP A 37 19.18 -2.41 -11.06
CA ASP A 37 18.03 -2.88 -11.85
C ASP A 37 16.69 -2.50 -11.21
N THR A 38 16.61 -2.45 -9.88
CA THR A 38 15.42 -2.03 -9.13
C THR A 38 14.99 -0.60 -9.44
N MET A 39 15.90 0.26 -9.93
CA MET A 39 15.58 1.64 -10.29
C MET A 39 14.69 1.72 -11.52
N LEU A 40 14.80 0.75 -12.42
CA LEU A 40 13.94 0.65 -13.60
C LEU A 40 12.53 0.16 -13.26
N GLN A 41 12.34 -0.37 -12.05
CA GLN A 41 11.06 -0.87 -11.57
C GLN A 41 10.28 0.15 -10.74
N SER A 42 10.96 1.13 -10.14
CA SER A 42 10.36 2.11 -9.23
C SER A 42 9.92 3.37 -9.98
N GLU A 43 8.60 3.62 -10.06
CA GLU A 43 8.03 4.83 -10.68
C GLU A 43 8.59 6.15 -10.10
N LEU A 44 8.99 6.18 -8.83
CA LEU A 44 9.56 7.37 -8.18
C LEU A 44 10.99 7.69 -8.63
N GLN A 45 11.68 6.73 -9.22
CA GLN A 45 13.07 6.84 -9.63
C GLN A 45 13.22 7.07 -11.13
N ILE A 46 12.14 6.90 -11.90
CA ILE A 46 12.09 7.13 -13.33
C ILE A 46 11.67 8.58 -13.60
N LEU A 47 12.44 9.26 -14.45
CA LEU A 47 12.16 10.62 -14.90
C LEU A 47 11.25 10.59 -16.15
N PRO A 48 10.37 11.59 -16.31
CA PRO A 48 9.55 11.69 -17.52
C PRO A 48 10.41 12.01 -18.74
N GLU A 49 10.22 11.23 -19.82
CA GLU A 49 10.87 11.46 -21.11
C GLU A 49 10.05 12.48 -21.93
N LEU A 50 10.71 13.51 -22.48
CA LEU A 50 10.04 14.51 -23.30
C LEU A 50 9.44 13.86 -24.57
N GLY A 51 8.17 14.15 -24.85
CA GLY A 51 7.47 13.63 -26.03
C GLY A 51 7.04 12.16 -25.93
N LYS A 52 7.24 11.49 -24.79
CA LYS A 52 6.75 10.13 -24.53
C LYS A 52 5.81 10.09 -23.33
N SER A 53 4.98 9.05 -23.27
CA SER A 53 4.17 8.79 -22.09
C SER A 53 5.05 8.41 -20.88
N ARG A 54 4.57 8.76 -19.69
CA ARG A 54 5.29 8.48 -18.44
C ARG A 54 5.45 6.97 -18.23
N ARG A 55 6.68 6.53 -18.01
CA ARG A 55 7.02 5.14 -17.68
C ARG A 55 6.78 4.88 -16.19
N ARG A 56 6.12 3.76 -15.85
CA ARG A 56 5.80 3.37 -14.46
C ARG A 56 6.69 2.29 -13.86
N GLY A 57 7.60 1.71 -14.66
CA GLY A 57 8.53 0.67 -14.19
C GLY A 57 7.91 -0.73 -14.01
N HIS A 58 6.69 -0.97 -14.49
CA HIS A 58 6.12 -2.32 -14.48
C HIS A 58 6.82 -3.22 -15.48
N ARG A 59 7.05 -4.48 -15.10
CA ARG A 59 7.54 -5.53 -16.00
C ARG A 59 6.42 -5.89 -16.96
N LEU A 60 6.55 -5.42 -18.20
CA LEU A 60 5.61 -5.75 -19.26
C LEU A 60 5.91 -7.13 -19.85
N PRO A 61 4.87 -7.86 -20.32
CA PRO A 61 5.02 -8.99 -21.21
C PRO A 61 5.95 -8.71 -22.42
N PRO A 62 6.52 -9.76 -23.03
CA PRO A 62 7.41 -9.61 -24.20
C PRO A 62 6.71 -8.91 -25.36
N GLN A 63 7.48 -8.35 -26.29
CA GLN A 63 6.95 -7.58 -27.43
C GLN A 63 5.98 -8.38 -28.32
N SER A 64 6.05 -9.72 -28.30
CA SER A 64 5.12 -10.62 -29.00
C SER A 64 3.75 -10.74 -28.33
N PHE A 65 3.58 -10.23 -27.11
CA PHE A 65 2.33 -10.29 -26.39
C PHE A 65 1.35 -9.21 -26.87
N THR A 66 0.17 -9.65 -27.32
CA THR A 66 -0.94 -8.75 -27.68
C THR A 66 -1.78 -8.47 -26.44
N TYR A 67 -1.87 -7.20 -26.05
CA TYR A 67 -2.76 -6.77 -24.96
C TYR A 67 -4.22 -6.78 -25.42
N GLY A 68 -5.13 -6.97 -24.46
CA GLY A 68 -6.57 -7.01 -24.70
C GLY A 68 -7.13 -8.41 -24.51
N ILE A 69 -8.44 -8.54 -24.73
CA ILE A 69 -9.13 -9.82 -24.67
C ILE A 69 -9.08 -10.42 -26.06
N THR A 70 -8.34 -11.51 -26.23
CA THR A 70 -8.45 -12.33 -27.44
C THR A 70 -9.78 -13.07 -27.38
N MET A 71 -10.50 -13.11 -28.50
CA MET A 71 -11.65 -14.00 -28.64
C MET A 71 -11.11 -15.30 -29.25
N PRO A 72 -10.87 -16.35 -28.44
CA PRO A 72 -10.31 -17.61 -28.93
C PRO A 72 -11.33 -18.41 -29.76
N GLN A 73 -12.57 -17.92 -29.86
CA GLN A 73 -13.65 -18.62 -30.53
C GLN A 73 -13.41 -18.62 -32.04
N ARG A 74 -12.97 -19.77 -32.55
CA ARG A 74 -13.04 -20.07 -33.98
C ARG A 74 -14.48 -20.51 -34.28
N ASP A 75 -15.35 -19.54 -34.52
CA ASP A 75 -16.78 -19.76 -34.80
C ASP A 75 -17.08 -20.44 -36.14
N GLY A 76 -16.06 -21.01 -36.79
CA GLY A 76 -16.14 -21.47 -38.16
C GLY A 76 -16.35 -20.29 -39.12
N GLY A 77 -15.67 -20.31 -40.25
CA GLY A 77 -15.97 -19.32 -41.29
C GLY A 77 -17.35 -19.59 -41.91
N VAL A 78 -17.81 -18.69 -42.77
CA VAL A 78 -19.06 -18.88 -43.55
C VAL A 78 -19.09 -20.24 -44.25
N GLY A 79 -17.96 -20.72 -44.77
CA GLY A 79 -17.86 -22.04 -45.40
C GLY A 79 -18.10 -23.21 -44.44
N GLU A 80 -17.68 -23.10 -43.18
CA GLU A 80 -17.90 -24.12 -42.13
C GLU A 80 -19.34 -24.05 -41.58
N ALA A 81 -19.98 -22.87 -41.62
CA ALA A 81 -21.39 -22.70 -41.31
C ALA A 81 -22.31 -23.26 -42.41
N LEU A 82 -21.89 -23.17 -43.68
CA LEU A 82 -22.63 -23.71 -44.83
C LEU A 82 -22.39 -25.21 -45.07
N SER A 83 -21.32 -25.78 -44.49
CA SER A 83 -21.06 -27.21 -44.56
C SER A 83 -21.55 -27.90 -43.29
N HIS A 84 -22.58 -28.73 -43.42
CA HIS A 84 -23.11 -29.54 -42.33
C HIS A 84 -22.12 -30.66 -41.93
N GLY A 85 -21.04 -30.30 -41.23
CA GLY A 85 -20.13 -31.26 -40.58
C GLY A 85 -20.71 -31.79 -39.26
N PRO A 86 -20.30 -32.98 -38.78
CA PRO A 86 -20.81 -33.55 -37.55
C PRO A 86 -20.50 -32.66 -36.35
N GLU A 87 -21.52 -32.42 -35.53
CA GLU A 87 -21.52 -31.53 -34.39
C GLU A 87 -20.30 -31.79 -33.49
N LYS A 88 -19.38 -30.81 -33.40
CA LYS A 88 -18.22 -30.89 -32.49
C LYS A 88 -18.74 -31.13 -31.08
N GLU A 89 -18.16 -32.13 -30.40
CA GLU A 89 -18.49 -32.49 -29.03
C GLU A 89 -18.47 -31.24 -28.14
N ARG A 90 -19.67 -30.78 -27.77
CA ARG A 90 -19.81 -29.66 -26.84
C ARG A 90 -19.08 -30.03 -25.57
N THR A 91 -18.17 -29.16 -25.14
CA THR A 91 -17.48 -29.28 -23.84
C THR A 91 -18.51 -29.60 -22.76
N THR A 92 -18.21 -30.60 -21.94
CA THR A 92 -19.03 -31.24 -20.89
C THR A 92 -19.47 -30.32 -19.75
N ASN A 93 -19.57 -29.02 -19.96
CA ASN A 93 -20.32 -28.15 -19.06
C ASN A 93 -21.78 -28.32 -19.42
N PRO A 94 -22.61 -28.90 -18.54
CA PRO A 94 -24.02 -29.05 -18.85
C PRO A 94 -24.59 -27.65 -19.05
N ASP A 95 -25.19 -27.39 -20.22
CA ASP A 95 -25.95 -26.17 -20.47
C ASP A 95 -27.21 -26.06 -19.58
N PHE A 96 -27.33 -26.91 -18.56
CA PHE A 96 -28.47 -27.08 -17.71
C PHE A 96 -28.07 -27.11 -16.22
N GLU A 97 -28.90 -26.49 -15.40
CA GLU A 97 -28.85 -26.56 -13.94
C GLU A 97 -30.08 -27.33 -13.42
N PHE A 98 -29.88 -28.10 -12.36
CA PHE A 98 -30.99 -28.73 -11.65
C PHE A 98 -31.57 -27.73 -10.64
N VAL A 99 -32.68 -27.10 -11.02
CA VAL A 99 -33.41 -26.15 -10.18
C VAL A 99 -34.54 -26.87 -9.45
N ARG A 100 -34.86 -26.45 -8.23
CA ARG A 100 -35.94 -27.06 -7.44
C ARG A 100 -37.30 -26.88 -8.12
N ASP A 101 -38.06 -27.96 -8.27
CA ASP A 101 -39.37 -27.93 -8.92
C ASP A 101 -40.50 -27.75 -7.89
N TYR A 102 -40.91 -26.50 -7.69
CA TYR A 102 -41.99 -26.19 -6.75
C TYR A 102 -43.34 -26.79 -7.15
N SER A 103 -43.58 -27.05 -8.44
CA SER A 103 -44.87 -27.57 -8.90
C SER A 103 -45.03 -29.05 -8.54
N ALA A 104 -44.02 -29.86 -8.83
CA ALA A 104 -43.97 -31.27 -8.46
C ALA A 104 -43.93 -31.43 -6.93
N LEU A 105 -43.19 -30.57 -6.24
CA LEU A 105 -43.09 -30.58 -4.79
C LEU A 105 -44.42 -30.22 -4.12
N ASN A 106 -45.14 -29.21 -4.62
CA ASN A 106 -46.47 -28.88 -4.10
C ASN A 106 -47.49 -29.98 -4.36
N LYS A 107 -47.42 -30.65 -5.52
CA LYS A 107 -48.25 -31.82 -5.82
C LYS A 107 -47.98 -32.96 -4.84
N ALA A 108 -46.71 -33.32 -4.61
CA ALA A 108 -46.31 -34.35 -3.66
C ALA A 108 -46.70 -34.00 -2.21
N ALA A 109 -46.61 -32.71 -1.84
CA ALA A 109 -47.06 -32.24 -0.53
C ALA A 109 -48.57 -32.44 -0.36
N LEU A 110 -49.36 -32.17 -1.41
CA LEU A 110 -50.80 -32.35 -1.40
C LEU A 110 -51.19 -33.85 -1.35
N GLU A 111 -50.48 -34.71 -2.10
CA GLU A 111 -50.64 -36.16 -2.04
C GLU A 111 -50.31 -36.73 -0.65
N ALA A 112 -49.33 -36.13 0.04
CA ALA A 112 -48.99 -36.46 1.43
C ALA A 112 -49.94 -35.83 2.47
N GLY A 113 -51.00 -35.12 2.05
CA GLY A 113 -51.98 -34.49 2.93
C GLY A 113 -51.56 -33.17 3.59
N MET A 114 -50.43 -32.58 3.17
CA MET A 114 -49.91 -31.32 3.71
C MET A 114 -50.64 -30.12 3.09
N THR A 115 -51.70 -29.68 3.75
CA THR A 115 -52.59 -28.61 3.25
C THR A 115 -52.23 -27.23 3.80
N SER A 116 -51.50 -27.15 4.92
CA SER A 116 -51.08 -25.87 5.51
C SER A 116 -49.80 -25.32 4.87
N ALA A 117 -49.71 -23.98 4.75
CA ALA A 117 -48.51 -23.33 4.20
C ALA A 117 -47.23 -23.64 5.00
N LYS A 118 -47.34 -23.75 6.34
CA LYS A 118 -46.20 -24.11 7.22
C LYS A 118 -45.76 -25.55 6.98
N GLU A 119 -46.71 -26.45 6.80
CA GLU A 119 -46.47 -27.87 6.50
C GLU A 119 -45.82 -28.03 5.13
N GLN A 120 -46.32 -27.33 4.11
CA GLN A 120 -45.70 -27.33 2.78
C GLN A 120 -44.27 -26.77 2.82
N SER A 121 -44.01 -25.73 3.62
CA SER A 121 -42.66 -25.20 3.82
C SER A 121 -41.72 -26.24 4.45
N ARG A 122 -42.17 -26.93 5.51
CA ARG A 122 -41.43 -28.04 6.14
C ARG A 122 -41.21 -29.21 5.17
N PHE A 123 -42.24 -29.56 4.40
CA PHE A 123 -42.19 -30.62 3.40
C PHE A 123 -41.15 -30.30 2.32
N ARG A 124 -41.05 -29.03 1.89
CA ARG A 124 -39.99 -28.53 0.99
C ARG A 124 -38.59 -28.56 1.61
N THR A 125 -38.42 -28.54 2.92
CA THR A 125 -37.10 -28.68 3.55
C THR A 125 -36.62 -30.12 3.48
N VAL A 126 -37.52 -31.09 3.68
CA VAL A 126 -37.20 -32.52 3.74
C VAL A 126 -37.12 -33.17 2.35
N HIS A 127 -37.95 -32.74 1.39
CA HIS A 127 -38.02 -33.34 0.06
C HIS A 127 -37.32 -32.48 -0.99
N ASP A 128 -36.36 -33.05 -1.72
CA ASP A 128 -35.60 -32.34 -2.75
C ASP A 128 -35.92 -32.84 -4.17
N ILE A 129 -37.01 -32.32 -4.74
CA ILE A 129 -37.42 -32.59 -6.12
C ILE A 129 -36.86 -31.48 -7.02
N LYS A 130 -36.05 -31.87 -8.02
CA LYS A 130 -35.38 -30.95 -8.95
C LYS A 130 -35.79 -31.24 -10.39
N LYS A 131 -35.92 -30.19 -11.21
CA LYS A 131 -36.06 -30.29 -12.66
C LYS A 131 -34.81 -29.75 -13.35
N LYS A 132 -34.51 -30.34 -14.50
CA LYS A 132 -33.44 -29.89 -15.40
C LYS A 132 -33.91 -28.62 -16.13
N VAL A 133 -33.20 -27.51 -15.98
CA VAL A 133 -33.49 -26.21 -16.62
C VAL A 133 -32.27 -25.73 -17.37
N PHE A 134 -32.42 -25.14 -18.56
CA PHE A 134 -31.31 -24.59 -19.31
C PHE A 134 -30.78 -23.31 -18.66
N ILE A 135 -29.46 -23.14 -18.52
CA ILE A 135 -28.82 -22.06 -17.73
C ILE A 135 -29.23 -20.65 -18.22
N ARG A 136 -29.52 -20.49 -19.53
CA ARG A 136 -30.01 -19.22 -20.08
C ARG A 136 -31.34 -18.76 -19.44
N ASP A 137 -32.16 -19.71 -18.99
CA ASP A 137 -33.46 -19.46 -18.35
C ASP A 137 -33.33 -19.27 -16.83
N VAL A 138 -32.19 -19.62 -16.22
CA VAL A 138 -31.97 -19.59 -14.76
C VAL A 138 -31.66 -18.18 -14.24
N SER A 139 -31.37 -17.24 -15.14
CA SER A 139 -30.97 -15.86 -14.82
C SER A 139 -31.98 -15.06 -13.96
N LEU A 140 -33.23 -15.51 -13.83
CA LEU A 140 -34.25 -14.87 -12.99
C LEU A 140 -34.39 -15.48 -11.58
N ALA A 141 -33.87 -16.68 -11.32
CA ALA A 141 -34.04 -17.36 -10.04
C ALA A 141 -32.87 -17.00 -9.09
N LYS A 142 -32.82 -15.73 -8.64
CA LYS A 142 -31.92 -15.32 -7.56
C LYS A 142 -32.14 -16.24 -6.36
N LYS A 143 -31.12 -16.99 -5.94
CA LYS A 143 -31.10 -17.73 -4.66
C LYS A 143 -31.42 -16.71 -3.56
N THR A 144 -32.66 -16.72 -3.07
CA THR A 144 -33.02 -15.91 -1.91
C THR A 144 -32.31 -16.53 -0.72
N HIS A 145 -31.32 -15.81 -0.20
CA HIS A 145 -30.62 -16.20 1.02
C HIS A 145 -31.66 -16.21 2.15
N LYS A 146 -32.05 -17.39 2.61
CA LYS A 146 -32.97 -17.51 3.75
C LYS A 146 -32.17 -17.33 5.03
N PHE A 147 -32.55 -16.36 5.83
CA PHE A 147 -31.99 -16.17 7.16
C PHE A 147 -32.61 -17.19 8.14
N PRO A 148 -31.89 -17.63 9.18
CA PRO A 148 -32.46 -18.45 10.23
C PRO A 148 -33.65 -17.75 10.92
N ASP A 149 -34.67 -18.51 11.31
CA ASP A 149 -35.89 -17.97 11.95
C ASP A 149 -35.60 -17.28 13.29
N ASP A 150 -34.53 -17.66 13.98
CA ASP A 150 -34.09 -17.08 15.26
C ASP A 150 -33.12 -15.90 15.08
N MET A 151 -32.90 -15.47 13.83
CA MET A 151 -31.97 -14.39 13.55
C MET A 151 -32.64 -13.03 13.79
N VAL A 152 -32.25 -12.36 14.88
CA VAL A 152 -32.70 -11.00 15.17
C VAL A 152 -31.81 -10.01 14.40
N PHE A 153 -32.44 -9.16 13.58
CA PHE A 153 -31.72 -8.11 12.86
C PHE A 153 -31.57 -6.86 13.73
N GLY A 154 -30.36 -6.34 13.84
CA GLY A 154 -30.07 -5.10 14.56
C GLY A 154 -28.78 -5.19 15.38
N THR A 155 -28.25 -4.03 15.76
CA THR A 155 -27.16 -3.96 16.73
C THR A 155 -27.78 -4.02 18.13
N PRO A 156 -27.37 -4.94 19.02
CA PRO A 156 -27.87 -4.95 20.39
C PRO A 156 -27.59 -3.60 21.04
N ASN A 157 -28.49 -3.15 21.93
CA ASN A 157 -28.27 -1.92 22.68
C ASN A 157 -26.92 -2.01 23.40
N ARG A 158 -26.08 -1.00 23.20
CA ARG A 158 -24.78 -0.92 23.88
C ARG A 158 -25.06 -0.98 25.39
N PRO A 159 -24.46 -1.93 26.13
CA PRO A 159 -24.63 -1.96 27.57
C PRO A 159 -24.17 -0.63 28.18
N SER A 160 -24.81 -0.20 29.26
CA SER A 160 -24.35 0.96 30.02
C SER A 160 -22.91 0.73 30.46
N THR A 161 -22.12 1.81 30.52
CA THR A 161 -20.75 1.73 31.02
C THR A 161 -20.78 1.16 32.44
N PRO A 162 -20.12 0.02 32.72
CA PRO A 162 -20.20 -0.63 34.02
C PRO A 162 -19.60 0.29 35.08
N ILE A 163 -20.46 0.84 35.95
CA ILE A 163 -20.06 1.88 36.91
C ILE A 163 -18.98 1.39 37.89
N GLY A 164 -18.99 0.10 38.24
CA GLY A 164 -17.98 -0.50 39.10
C GLY A 164 -16.57 -0.42 38.50
N GLU A 165 -16.43 -0.59 37.19
CA GLU A 165 -15.12 -0.49 36.51
C GLU A 165 -14.64 0.96 36.41
N VAL A 166 -15.57 1.91 36.32
CA VAL A 166 -15.26 3.34 36.36
C VAL A 166 -14.77 3.74 37.74
N LEU A 167 -15.48 3.33 38.80
CA LEU A 167 -15.10 3.62 40.19
C LEU A 167 -13.77 2.98 40.58
N GLN A 168 -13.47 1.81 40.01
CA GLN A 168 -12.20 1.11 40.20
C GLN A 168 -11.08 1.59 39.25
N ASN A 169 -11.31 2.61 38.41
CA ASN A 169 -10.37 3.11 37.41
C ASN A 169 -9.83 2.05 36.41
N ARG A 170 -10.55 0.95 36.18
CA ARG A 170 -10.08 -0.15 35.32
C ARG A 170 -9.84 0.25 33.87
N PHE A 171 -10.58 1.25 33.37
CA PHE A 171 -10.35 1.78 32.02
C PHE A 171 -8.99 2.46 31.89
N LEU A 172 -8.53 3.15 32.94
CA LEU A 172 -7.21 3.76 32.97
C LEU A 172 -6.14 2.67 32.99
N ASP A 173 -6.29 1.66 33.86
CA ASP A 173 -5.34 0.56 33.99
C ASP A 173 -5.21 -0.23 32.68
N ASN A 174 -6.35 -0.60 32.07
CA ASN A 174 -6.39 -1.28 30.78
C ASN A 174 -5.73 -0.44 29.68
N TRP A 175 -5.94 0.88 29.70
CA TRP A 175 -5.32 1.79 28.73
C TRP A 175 -3.82 1.88 28.94
N LEU A 176 -3.34 1.98 30.17
CA LEU A 176 -1.92 1.97 30.52
C LEU A 176 -1.25 0.68 30.09
N GLU A 177 -1.85 -0.47 30.36
CA GLU A 177 -1.36 -1.77 29.88
C GLU A 177 -1.30 -1.83 28.36
N THR A 178 -2.33 -1.35 27.68
CA THR A 178 -2.38 -1.32 26.21
C THR A 178 -1.28 -0.43 25.64
N MET A 179 -1.04 0.73 26.27
CA MET A 179 0.03 1.63 25.88
C MET A 179 1.40 1.04 26.15
N GLU A 180 1.60 0.36 27.27
CA GLU A 180 2.84 -0.33 27.59
C GLU A 180 3.13 -1.44 26.57
N LYS A 181 2.13 -2.30 26.29
CA LYS A 181 2.23 -3.35 25.26
C LYS A 181 2.57 -2.76 23.88
N LYS A 182 1.92 -1.65 23.50
CA LYS A 182 2.19 -0.94 22.24
C LYS A 182 3.60 -0.37 22.20
N GLN A 183 4.06 0.25 23.28
CA GLN A 183 5.43 0.78 23.35
C GLN A 183 6.48 -0.34 23.35
N ALA A 184 6.23 -1.45 24.04
CA ALA A 184 7.09 -2.62 24.02
C ALA A 184 7.19 -3.21 22.61
N ALA A 185 6.07 -3.31 21.88
CA ALA A 185 6.05 -3.74 20.49
C ALA A 185 6.88 -2.81 19.58
N ILE A 186 6.71 -1.49 19.70
CA ILE A 186 7.49 -0.51 18.93
C ILE A 186 8.99 -0.60 19.27
N LYS A 187 9.33 -0.75 20.55
CA LYS A 187 10.73 -0.93 20.97
C LYS A 187 11.31 -2.22 20.37
N LYS A 188 10.56 -3.32 20.44
CA LYS A 188 10.96 -4.61 19.88
C LYS A 188 11.17 -4.52 18.36
N GLU A 189 10.24 -3.92 17.64
CA GLU A 189 10.37 -3.69 16.20
C GLU A 189 11.61 -2.86 15.86
N ARG A 190 11.90 -1.80 16.63
CA ARG A 190 13.12 -1.00 16.48
C ARG A 190 14.39 -1.80 16.78
N THR A 191 14.39 -2.62 17.84
CA THR A 191 15.55 -3.46 18.16
C THR A 191 15.76 -4.55 17.11
N ASP A 192 14.68 -5.15 16.61
CA ASP A 192 14.72 -6.19 15.58
C ASP A 192 15.21 -5.60 14.25
N ALA A 193 14.74 -4.42 13.86
CA ALA A 193 15.24 -3.68 12.70
C ALA A 193 16.73 -3.30 12.86
N ALA A 194 17.16 -2.89 14.05
CA ALA A 194 18.57 -2.59 14.32
C ALA A 194 19.45 -3.86 14.33
N ASN A 195 18.95 -4.97 14.86
CA ASN A 195 19.64 -6.26 14.90
C ASN A 195 19.70 -6.92 13.52
N ALA A 196 18.69 -6.74 12.66
CA ALA A 196 18.72 -7.16 11.27
C ALA A 196 19.90 -6.52 10.49
N PHE A 197 20.32 -5.31 10.89
CA PHE A 197 21.48 -4.62 10.32
C PHE A 197 22.83 -4.94 11.01
N LYS A 198 22.83 -5.55 12.21
CA LYS A 198 24.07 -5.87 12.97
C LYS A 198 24.99 -6.90 12.31
N GLY A 199 24.50 -7.66 11.33
CA GLY A 199 25.31 -8.59 10.53
C GLY A 199 25.91 -7.99 9.26
N SER A 200 25.58 -6.73 8.93
CA SER A 200 26.16 -6.05 7.77
C SER A 200 27.47 -5.37 8.17
N TYR A 201 28.57 -5.73 7.51
CA TYR A 201 29.83 -5.00 7.69
C TYR A 201 29.62 -3.55 7.26
N HIS A 202 29.95 -2.60 8.13
CA HIS A 202 29.99 -1.20 7.73
C HIS A 202 31.02 -1.05 6.61
N THR A 203 30.55 -0.74 5.40
CA THR A 203 31.46 -0.38 4.31
C THR A 203 32.16 0.94 4.67
N LYS A 204 33.37 1.17 4.13
CA LYS A 204 34.11 2.44 4.32
C LYS A 204 33.24 3.67 4.03
N ALA A 205 32.34 3.57 3.05
CA ALA A 205 31.36 4.62 2.73
C ALA A 205 30.29 4.83 3.83
N SER A 206 29.83 3.76 4.50
CA SER A 206 28.91 3.86 5.64
C SER A 206 29.58 4.57 6.83
N LEU A 207 30.83 4.22 7.14
CA LEU A 207 31.61 4.89 8.19
C LEU A 207 31.84 6.37 7.87
N LEU A 208 32.19 6.70 6.62
CA LEU A 208 32.35 8.10 6.21
C LEU A 208 31.04 8.90 6.24
N ARG A 209 29.88 8.27 6.06
CA ARG A 209 28.57 8.92 6.22
C ARG A 209 28.19 9.14 7.70
N GLN A 210 28.61 8.24 8.58
CA GLN A 210 28.40 8.36 10.03
C GLN A 210 29.38 9.33 10.68
N ALA A 211 30.58 9.46 10.11
CA ALA A 211 31.56 10.46 10.49
C ALA A 211 31.00 11.85 10.18
N LYS A 212 30.28 12.41 11.15
CA LYS A 212 29.89 13.81 11.11
C LYS A 212 31.17 14.63 11.15
N ILE A 213 31.45 15.30 10.04
CA ILE A 213 32.43 16.39 10.04
C ILE A 213 31.97 17.34 11.15
N PRO A 214 32.84 17.75 12.10
CA PRO A 214 32.47 18.77 13.07
C PRO A 214 32.10 20.03 12.28
N VAL A 215 30.80 20.26 12.13
CA VAL A 215 30.26 21.46 11.50
C VAL A 215 30.06 22.44 12.64
N ASP A 216 30.73 23.59 12.54
CA ASP A 216 30.48 24.69 13.46
C ASP A 216 28.97 24.97 13.49
N PRO A 217 28.37 25.08 14.68
CA PRO A 217 26.93 25.27 14.79
C PRO A 217 26.53 26.48 13.95
N LYS A 218 25.56 26.29 13.05
CA LYS A 218 25.08 27.34 12.16
C LYS A 218 24.77 28.58 13.01
N PRO A 219 25.34 29.76 12.69
CA PRO A 219 25.06 30.96 13.46
C PRO A 219 23.56 31.24 13.42
N LEU A 220 23.02 31.76 14.53
CA LEU A 220 21.63 32.19 14.60
C LEU A 220 21.36 33.17 13.47
N TRP A 221 20.27 32.95 12.73
CA TRP A 221 19.88 33.84 11.64
C TRP A 221 19.69 35.26 12.18
N LYS A 222 20.41 36.23 11.60
CA LYS A 222 20.29 37.66 11.89
C LYS A 222 19.95 38.37 10.59
N MET A 223 19.06 39.37 10.66
CA MET A 223 18.81 40.24 9.51
C MET A 223 20.07 41.06 9.19
N PRO A 224 20.43 41.26 7.90
CA PRO A 224 21.65 41.99 7.51
C PRO A 224 21.74 43.39 8.11
N LYS A 225 20.62 44.13 8.17
CA LYS A 225 20.54 45.47 8.77
C LYS A 225 20.86 45.52 10.27
N PHE A 226 20.77 44.38 10.97
CA PHE A 226 21.05 44.25 12.40
C PHE A 226 22.36 43.49 12.68
N ALA A 227 23.15 43.18 11.65
CA ALA A 227 24.44 42.52 11.82
C ALA A 227 25.51 43.47 12.39
N GLN A 228 25.44 44.76 12.04
CA GLN A 228 26.40 45.80 12.43
C GLN A 228 25.84 46.84 13.41
N GLY A 229 24.57 46.71 13.81
CA GLY A 229 23.95 47.65 14.74
C GLY A 229 24.41 47.38 16.18
N GLU A 230 24.85 48.41 16.89
CA GLU A 230 24.99 48.36 18.33
C GLU A 230 23.61 48.24 19.00
N ASN A 231 23.59 47.61 20.18
CA ASN A 231 22.38 47.53 20.99
C ASN A 231 22.01 48.95 21.43
N GLN A 232 20.98 49.53 20.82
CA GLN A 232 20.51 50.88 21.15
C GLN A 232 19.85 50.98 22.53
N VAL A 233 19.59 49.84 23.17
CA VAL A 233 18.95 49.75 24.48
C VAL A 233 19.78 48.80 25.34
N ASP A 234 20.32 49.33 26.45
CA ASP A 234 20.84 48.52 27.54
C ASP A 234 19.76 48.39 28.62
N SER A 235 19.48 47.15 29.02
CA SER A 235 18.49 46.87 30.08
C SER A 235 19.09 46.97 31.48
N PHE A 236 20.42 47.05 31.59
CA PHE A 236 21.12 47.12 32.87
C PHE A 236 21.54 48.55 33.18
N ARG A 237 21.43 48.95 34.46
CA ARG A 237 21.84 50.30 34.89
C ARG A 237 23.36 50.42 35.04
N THR A 238 24.03 49.32 35.37
CA THR A 238 25.50 49.25 35.52
C THR A 238 26.07 47.95 34.96
N GLU A 239 27.33 47.99 34.51
CA GLU A 239 28.05 46.80 34.01
C GLU A 239 28.26 45.73 35.10
N ALA A 240 28.32 46.13 36.38
CA ALA A 240 28.39 45.21 37.51
C ALA A 240 27.10 44.39 37.66
N GLU A 241 25.94 45.04 37.57
CA GLU A 241 24.64 44.36 37.59
C GLU A 241 24.46 43.44 36.39
N ARG A 242 24.93 43.86 35.21
CA ARG A 242 24.93 43.03 34.00
C ARG A 242 25.70 41.73 34.23
N ARG A 243 26.95 41.80 34.71
CA ARG A 243 27.78 40.62 34.99
C ARG A 243 27.12 39.70 36.02
N LYS A 244 26.51 40.27 37.07
CA LYS A 244 25.79 39.52 38.10
C LYS A 244 24.55 38.81 37.53
N ALA A 245 23.81 39.44 36.63
CA ALA A 245 22.65 38.85 35.99
C ALA A 245 23.04 37.70 35.04
N PHE A 246 24.09 37.89 34.23
CA PHE A 246 24.59 36.84 33.34
C PHE A 246 25.18 35.66 34.12
N SER A 247 25.88 35.90 35.23
CA SER A 247 26.38 34.81 36.07
C SER A 247 25.24 34.00 36.69
N ALA A 248 24.21 34.66 37.23
CA ALA A 248 23.03 33.98 37.74
C ALA A 248 22.31 33.15 36.66
N ASN A 249 22.19 33.69 35.44
CA ASN A 249 21.58 32.98 34.31
C ASN A 249 22.41 31.75 33.89
N THR A 250 23.75 31.83 33.88
CA THR A 250 24.60 30.67 33.60
C THR A 250 24.54 29.58 34.66
N PHE A 251 24.16 29.90 35.90
CA PHE A 251 23.92 28.88 36.93
C PHE A 251 22.53 28.27 36.77
N ASP A 252 21.50 29.10 36.56
CA ASP A 252 20.12 28.64 36.37
C ASP A 252 19.93 27.85 35.05
N SER A 253 20.83 28.05 34.08
CA SER A 253 20.80 27.34 32.81
C SER A 253 21.18 25.88 32.87
N ILE A 254 22.02 25.47 33.82
CA ILE A 254 22.58 24.12 33.96
C ILE A 254 21.47 23.04 33.99
N PRO A 255 20.39 23.20 34.78
CA PRO A 255 19.31 22.22 34.79
C PRO A 255 18.29 22.37 33.66
N ARG A 256 18.38 23.37 32.77
CA ARG A 256 17.34 23.63 31.75
C ARG A 256 17.62 22.93 30.41
N GLN A 257 16.57 22.45 29.75
CA GLN A 257 16.67 21.99 28.35
C GLN A 257 16.24 23.08 27.37
N GLY A 258 17.14 23.48 26.47
CA GLY A 258 16.82 24.37 25.34
C GLY A 258 18.06 25.04 24.75
N THR A 259 17.98 25.46 23.49
CA THR A 259 19.10 26.03 22.70
C THR A 259 19.67 27.33 23.27
N TYR A 260 18.91 28.03 24.13
CA TYR A 260 19.31 29.31 24.75
C TYR A 260 19.17 29.30 26.26
N HIS A 261 19.25 28.12 26.88
CA HIS A 261 19.07 27.98 28.32
C HIS A 261 17.68 28.44 28.82
N SER A 262 16.75 28.61 27.90
CA SER A 262 15.34 28.83 28.14
C SER A 262 14.62 27.52 27.91
N GLY A 263 13.76 27.13 28.85
CA GLY A 263 13.01 25.89 28.76
C GLY A 263 12.77 25.26 30.12
N ILE A 264 12.30 24.02 30.07
CA ILE A 264 11.81 23.28 31.24
C ILE A 264 13.01 22.75 32.02
N TYR A 265 12.91 22.79 33.35
CA TYR A 265 13.88 22.14 34.23
C TYR A 265 13.87 20.63 33.99
N ASN A 266 15.06 20.05 33.79
CA ASN A 266 15.26 18.62 33.87
C ASN A 266 15.04 18.18 35.31
N VAL A 267 13.84 17.70 35.60
CA VAL A 267 13.64 16.85 36.77
C VAL A 267 14.37 15.54 36.47
N PRO A 268 15.45 15.18 37.19
CA PRO A 268 16.08 13.89 36.99
C PRO A 268 15.01 12.82 37.23
N ARG A 269 14.74 11.98 36.22
CA ARG A 269 13.92 10.78 36.43
C ARG A 269 14.63 9.97 37.49
N THR A 270 14.04 9.91 38.69
CA THR A 270 14.45 8.95 39.70
C THR A 270 14.27 7.58 39.09
N THR A 271 15.39 6.93 38.76
CA THR A 271 15.40 5.52 38.38
C THR A 271 15.07 4.76 39.66
N VAL A 272 13.78 4.52 39.89
CA VAL A 272 13.36 3.50 40.86
C VAL A 272 13.87 2.19 40.29
N LYS A 273 14.99 1.71 40.84
CA LYS A 273 15.48 0.35 40.60
C LYS A 273 14.46 -0.58 41.24
N THR A 274 13.59 -1.15 40.41
CA THR A 274 12.86 -2.39 40.72
C THR A 274 13.80 -3.57 40.66
#